data_AF-A0A2M8NRY4-F1
#
_entry.id   AF-A0A2M8NRY4-F1
#
_cell.length_a   1.000
_cell.length_b   1.000
_cell.length_c   1.000
_cell.angle_alpha   90.00
_cell.angle_beta   90.00
_cell.angle_gamma   90.00
#
_symmetry.space_group_name_H-M   'P 1'
#
loop_
_entity.id
_entity.type
_entity.pdbx_description
1 polymer ?
#
loop_
_entity_poly.entity_id
_entity_poly.type
_entity_poly.pdbx_seq_one_letter_code
_entity_poly.pdbx_strand_id
1 'polypeptide(L)'
;MTHYILLERRNHLRSLLSYAVSEVTRRKFITQPSQKPALTKVHLDVNRITINGENCTLIEYLERYADNYQTARRLLADQKLLYLNYEDDIERDPSKAAMKTFEFLNLPSRNLKVRYRKTTPYPVSQVIENFDEVQVALRDTPYAWMLSE
;
A
#
# COMPACT_ATOMS: atom_id res chain seq x y z
N MET A 1 22.14 -12.74 -15.41
CA MET A 1 21.59 -13.01 -14.05
C MET A 1 20.50 -12.00 -13.77
N THR A 2 19.32 -12.44 -13.35
CA THR A 2 18.14 -11.60 -13.16
C THR A 2 18.11 -11.04 -11.73
N HIS A 3 17.76 -9.77 -11.59
CA HIS A 3 17.55 -9.12 -10.29
C HIS A 3 16.06 -8.93 -10.06
N TYR A 4 15.59 -9.25 -8.86
CA TYR A 4 14.19 -9.10 -8.46
C TYR A 4 14.08 -8.02 -7.38
N ILE A 5 13.06 -7.17 -7.50
CA ILE A 5 12.72 -6.18 -6.48
C ILE A 5 11.28 -6.44 -6.07
N LEU A 6 11.06 -6.74 -4.79
CA LEU A 6 9.74 -6.95 -4.22
C LEU A 6 9.41 -5.76 -3.32
N LEU A 7 8.40 -4.98 -3.72
CA LEU A 7 7.90 -3.85 -2.95
C LEU A 7 6.57 -4.20 -2.28
N GLU A 8 6.53 -4.10 -0.96
CA GLU A 8 5.35 -4.38 -0.14
C GLU A 8 4.94 -3.15 0.67
N ARG A 9 3.65 -2.79 0.61
CA ARG A 9 3.03 -1.95 1.63
C ARG A 9 2.35 -2.87 2.63
N ARG A 10 2.92 -2.96 3.84
CA ARG A 10 2.45 -3.91 4.86
C ARG A 10 1.02 -3.61 5.27
N ASN A 11 0.63 -2.34 5.33
CA ASN A 11 -0.75 -1.97 5.62
C ASN A 11 -1.63 -2.12 4.36
N HIS A 12 -2.14 -3.33 4.13
CA HIS A 12 -2.99 -3.66 2.99
C HIS A 12 -4.36 -2.97 3.03
N LEU A 13 -4.89 -2.66 4.22
CA LEU A 13 -6.09 -1.82 4.35
C LEU A 13 -5.86 -0.44 3.71
N ARG A 14 -4.69 0.17 3.92
CA ARG A 14 -4.37 1.45 3.26
C ARG A 14 -4.15 1.31 1.75
N SER A 15 -3.71 0.15 1.25
CA SER A 15 -3.70 -0.13 -0.19
C SER A 15 -5.11 -0.17 -0.76
N LEU A 16 -6.02 -0.89 -0.10
CA LEU A 16 -7.43 -0.96 -0.47
C LEU A 16 -8.08 0.43 -0.47
N LEU A 17 -7.87 1.23 0.58
CA LEU A 17 -8.37 2.60 0.66
C LEU A 17 -7.84 3.52 -0.42
N SER A 18 -6.55 3.41 -0.72
CA SER A 18 -5.94 4.18 -1.80
C SER A 18 -6.57 3.83 -3.15
N TYR A 19 -6.88 2.55 -3.38
CA TYR A 19 -7.59 2.11 -4.58
C TYR A 19 -9.03 2.63 -4.61
N ALA A 20 -9.80 2.45 -3.55
CA ALA A 20 -11.18 2.91 -3.45
C ALA A 20 -11.31 4.43 -3.67
N VAL A 21 -10.45 5.24 -3.04
CA VAL A 21 -10.42 6.69 -3.29
C VAL A 21 -10.04 7.02 -4.73
N SER A 22 -9.14 6.25 -5.35
CA SER A 22 -8.79 6.46 -6.76
C SER A 22 -9.93 6.14 -7.72
N GLU A 23 -10.79 5.17 -7.41
CA GLU A 23 -11.99 4.85 -8.19
C GLU A 23 -13.02 5.97 -8.10
N VAL A 24 -13.25 6.51 -6.89
CA VAL A 24 -14.18 7.63 -6.67
C VAL A 24 -13.67 8.92 -7.32
N THR A 25 -12.39 9.25 -7.14
CA THR A 25 -11.82 10.52 -7.61
C THR A 25 -11.32 10.49 -9.04
N ARG A 26 -11.22 9.30 -9.65
CA ARG A 26 -10.52 9.04 -10.93
C ARG A 26 -9.08 9.56 -10.94
N ARG A 27 -8.43 9.64 -9.77
CA ARG A 27 -7.06 10.17 -9.60
C ARG A 27 -6.20 9.20 -8.81
N LYS A 28 -5.08 8.78 -9.42
CA LYS A 28 -4.13 7.83 -8.80
C LYS A 28 -3.00 8.50 -8.04
N PHE A 29 -2.67 9.74 -8.39
CA PHE A 29 -1.55 10.50 -7.80
C PHE A 29 -1.77 12.00 -7.94
N ILE A 30 -1.14 12.78 -7.05
CA ILE A 30 -1.06 14.23 -7.16
C ILE A 30 0.26 14.59 -7.84
N THR A 31 0.18 15.37 -8.93
CA THR A 31 1.35 15.81 -9.73
C THR A 31 1.76 17.26 -9.47
N GLN A 32 0.85 18.08 -8.94
CA GLN A 32 1.09 19.51 -8.73
C GLN A 32 1.38 19.79 -7.24
N PRO A 33 2.49 20.49 -6.91
CA PRO A 33 2.85 20.79 -5.52
C PRO A 33 1.81 21.62 -4.75
N SER A 34 1.06 22.47 -5.45
CA SER A 34 0.02 23.34 -4.88
C SER A 34 -1.30 22.61 -4.60
N GLN A 35 -1.51 21.43 -5.20
CA GLN A 35 -2.74 20.69 -5.08
C GLN A 35 -2.74 19.94 -3.75
N LYS A 36 -3.57 20.39 -2.81
CA LYS A 36 -3.84 19.64 -1.58
C LYS A 36 -4.72 18.44 -1.92
N PRO A 37 -4.43 17.23 -1.40
CA PRO A 37 -5.38 16.13 -1.43
C PRO A 37 -6.69 16.61 -0.77
N ALA A 38 -7.82 16.26 -1.36
CA ALA A 38 -9.11 16.44 -0.71
C ALA A 38 -9.39 15.20 0.14
N LEU A 39 -10.02 15.38 1.30
CA LEU A 39 -10.53 14.25 2.06
C LEU A 39 -11.70 13.64 1.29
N THR A 40 -11.46 12.46 0.72
CA THR A 40 -12.50 11.63 0.12
C THR A 40 -12.84 10.53 1.10
N LYS A 41 -14.11 10.44 1.47
CA LYS A 41 -14.61 9.34 2.26
C LYS A 41 -15.08 8.19 1.37
N VAL A 42 -14.91 6.96 1.85
CA VAL A 42 -15.34 5.74 1.16
C VAL A 42 -16.04 4.81 2.15
N HIS A 43 -17.12 4.19 1.69
CA HIS A 43 -17.77 3.10 2.41
C HIS A 43 -17.10 1.77 2.02
N LEU A 44 -16.79 0.93 3.00
CA LEU A 44 -16.24 -0.41 2.78
C LEU A 44 -17.24 -1.47 3.24
N ASP A 45 -17.82 -2.23 2.31
CA ASP A 45 -18.59 -3.42 2.66
C ASP A 45 -17.62 -4.51 3.15
N VAL A 46 -17.58 -4.75 4.46
CA VAL A 46 -16.65 -5.70 5.09
C VAL A 46 -16.88 -7.14 4.64
N ASN A 47 -18.07 -7.45 4.14
CA ASN A 47 -18.44 -8.77 3.64
C ASN A 47 -18.24 -8.88 2.12
N ARG A 48 -17.93 -7.78 1.43
CA ARG A 48 -17.82 -7.74 -0.03
C ARG A 48 -16.82 -6.69 -0.53
N ILE A 49 -15.57 -7.10 -0.62
CA ILE A 49 -14.50 -6.42 -1.34
C ILE A 49 -14.36 -7.03 -2.73
N THR A 50 -14.42 -6.19 -3.76
CA THR A 50 -14.22 -6.60 -5.16
C THR A 50 -12.75 -6.46 -5.56
N ILE A 51 -12.12 -7.56 -5.98
CA ILE A 51 -10.75 -7.57 -6.51
C ILE A 51 -10.76 -8.31 -7.85
N ASN A 52 -10.28 -7.69 -8.92
CA ASN A 52 -10.17 -8.34 -10.24
C ASN A 52 -11.47 -9.03 -10.72
N GLY A 53 -12.64 -8.54 -10.29
CA GLY A 53 -13.96 -9.11 -10.62
C GLY A 53 -14.46 -10.18 -9.65
N GLU A 54 -13.67 -10.62 -8.67
CA GLU A 54 -14.07 -11.54 -7.62
C GLU A 54 -14.53 -10.78 -6.37
N ASN A 55 -15.48 -11.35 -5.63
CA ASN A 55 -15.89 -10.85 -4.31
C ASN A 55 -15.25 -11.70 -3.22
N CYS A 56 -14.81 -11.06 -2.14
CA CYS A 56 -14.32 -11.69 -0.92
C CYS A 56 -14.66 -10.81 0.30
N THR A 57 -14.51 -11.32 1.51
CA THR A 57 -14.60 -10.49 2.71
C THR A 57 -13.34 -9.62 2.86
N LEU A 58 -13.40 -8.60 3.72
CA LEU A 58 -12.24 -7.78 4.05
C LEU A 58 -11.10 -8.63 4.64
N ILE A 59 -11.41 -9.63 5.48
CA ILE A 59 -10.39 -10.50 6.08
C ILE A 59 -9.72 -11.35 4.99
N GLU A 60 -10.51 -11.99 4.13
CA GLU A 60 -9.98 -12.78 3.00
C GLU A 60 -9.12 -11.93 2.04
N TYR A 61 -9.50 -10.66 1.83
CA TYR A 61 -8.66 -9.71 1.08
C TYR A 61 -7.28 -9.56 1.74
N LEU A 62 -7.25 -9.31 3.06
CA LEU A 62 -6.02 -9.04 3.81
C LEU A 62 -5.13 -10.29 3.89
N GLU A 63 -5.73 -11.45 4.14
CA GLU A 63 -5.06 -12.77 4.11
C GLU A 63 -4.44 -13.03 2.75
N ARG A 64 -5.20 -12.88 1.67
CA ARG A 64 -4.74 -13.12 0.30
C ARG A 64 -3.51 -12.27 -0.04
N TYR A 65 -3.51 -10.99 0.33
CA TYR A 65 -2.35 -10.13 0.07
C TYR A 65 -1.14 -10.51 0.92
N ALA A 66 -1.32 -10.81 2.20
CA ALA A 66 -0.25 -11.27 3.07
C ALA A 66 0.38 -12.57 2.53
N ASP A 67 -0.45 -13.53 2.12
CA ASP A 67 -0.03 -14.81 1.56
C ASP A 67 0.67 -14.65 0.21
N ASN A 68 0.20 -13.75 -0.65
CA ASN A 68 0.85 -13.45 -1.92
C ASN A 68 2.29 -12.94 -1.71
N TYR A 69 2.49 -12.02 -0.77
CA TYR A 69 3.83 -11.51 -0.45
C TYR A 69 4.72 -12.57 0.21
N GLN A 70 4.16 -13.39 1.11
CA GLN A 70 4.90 -14.50 1.69
C GLN A 70 5.32 -15.52 0.63
N THR A 71 4.43 -15.84 -0.30
CA THR A 71 4.68 -16.76 -1.42
C THR A 71 5.75 -16.20 -2.35
N ALA A 72 5.65 -14.92 -2.74
CA ALA A 72 6.66 -14.27 -3.58
C ALA A 72 8.05 -14.31 -2.94
N ARG A 73 8.16 -14.06 -1.63
CA ARG A 73 9.44 -14.18 -0.90
C ARG A 73 9.99 -15.59 -0.92
N ARG A 74 9.16 -16.61 -0.70
CA ARG A 74 9.59 -18.02 -0.74
C ARG A 74 10.10 -18.41 -2.13
N LEU A 75 9.37 -18.05 -3.18
CA LEU A 75 9.75 -18.35 -4.57
C LEU A 75 11.04 -17.66 -5.01
N LEU A 76 11.36 -16.52 -4.40
CA LEU A 76 12.54 -15.71 -4.73
C LEU A 76 13.67 -15.87 -3.70
N ALA A 77 13.56 -16.78 -2.73
CA ALA A 77 14.50 -16.91 -1.62
C ALA A 77 15.95 -17.18 -2.08
N ASP A 78 16.11 -17.99 -3.13
CA ASP A 78 17.42 -18.34 -3.70
C ASP A 78 17.83 -17.42 -4.87
N GLN A 79 17.06 -16.35 -5.12
CA GLN A 79 17.34 -15.38 -6.17
C GLN A 79 17.99 -14.12 -5.60
N LYS A 80 18.58 -13.31 -6.49
CA LYS A 80 18.97 -11.94 -6.12
C LYS A 80 17.69 -11.12 -5.91
N LEU A 81 17.31 -10.96 -4.65
CA LEU A 81 16.10 -10.25 -4.23
C LEU A 81 16.44 -9.04 -3.36
N LEU A 82 15.98 -7.86 -3.78
CA LEU A 82 15.85 -6.70 -2.89
C LEU A 82 14.41 -6.63 -2.41
N TYR A 83 14.21 -6.73 -1.11
CA TYR A 83 12.92 -6.47 -0.48
C TYR A 83 12.85 -5.02 0.00
N LEU A 84 11.80 -4.31 -0.42
CA LEU A 84 11.50 -2.94 -0.03
C LEU A 84 10.15 -2.89 0.68
N ASN A 85 10.09 -2.11 1.75
CA ASN A 85 8.84 -1.85 2.45
C ASN A 85 8.40 -0.40 2.27
N TYR A 86 7.12 -0.16 1.94
CA TYR A 86 6.61 1.18 1.73
C TYR A 86 6.78 2.07 2.96
N GLU A 87 6.37 1.59 4.13
CA GLU A 87 6.38 2.34 5.38
C GLU A 87 7.82 2.72 5.79
N ASP A 88 8.78 1.79 5.63
CA ASP A 88 10.16 2.00 6.06
C ASP A 88 11.03 2.69 5.00
N ASP A 89 10.79 2.44 3.71
CA ASP A 89 11.71 2.81 2.62
C ASP A 89 11.18 3.90 1.69
N ILE A 90 9.88 4.20 1.72
CA ILE A 90 9.25 5.13 0.75
C ILE A 90 8.45 6.24 1.44
N GLU A 91 7.66 5.92 2.46
CA GLU A 91 6.61 6.79 3.01
C GLU A 91 7.11 8.17 3.42
N ARG A 92 8.26 8.24 4.09
CA ARG A 92 8.88 9.50 4.55
C ARG A 92 9.81 10.11 3.51
N ASP A 93 10.64 9.29 2.87
CA ASP A 93 11.58 9.71 1.85
C ASP A 93 11.74 8.64 0.76
N PRO A 94 11.09 8.81 -0.42
CA PRO A 94 11.21 7.90 -1.55
C PRO A 94 12.64 7.74 -2.08
N SER A 95 13.54 8.69 -1.78
CA SER A 95 14.94 8.62 -2.19
C SER A 95 15.66 7.44 -1.53
N LYS A 96 15.23 7.02 -0.33
CA LYS A 96 15.80 5.87 0.39
C LYS A 96 15.63 4.57 -0.41
N ALA A 97 14.41 4.26 -0.85
CA ALA A 97 14.17 3.10 -1.72
C ALA A 97 14.94 3.16 -3.05
N ALA A 98 15.08 4.36 -3.61
CA ALA A 98 15.85 4.54 -4.83
C ALA A 98 17.36 4.27 -4.61
N MET A 99 17.94 4.73 -3.49
CA MET A 99 19.35 4.45 -3.18
C MET A 99 19.59 2.96 -2.99
N LYS A 100 18.73 2.27 -2.23
CA LYS A 100 18.78 0.80 -2.10
C LYS A 100 18.72 0.10 -3.46
N THR A 101 17.88 0.61 -4.36
CA THR A 101 17.73 0.06 -5.72
C THR A 101 18.98 0.29 -6.57
N PHE A 102 19.59 1.48 -6.53
CA PHE A 102 20.83 1.74 -7.27
C PHE A 102 21.98 0.88 -6.77
N GLU A 103 22.15 0.77 -5.46
CA GLU A 103 23.15 -0.11 -4.85
C GLU A 103 22.94 -1.56 -5.28
N PHE A 104 21.72 -2.07 -5.16
CA PHE A 104 21.37 -3.45 -5.51
C PHE A 104 21.62 -3.78 -6.99
N LEU A 105 21.39 -2.82 -7.88
CA LEU A 105 21.61 -2.98 -9.33
C LEU A 105 23.03 -2.59 -9.78
N ASN A 106 23.92 -2.22 -8.85
CA ASN A 106 25.26 -1.68 -9.14
C ASN A 106 25.24 -0.51 -10.13
N LEU A 107 24.31 0.42 -9.91
CA LEU A 107 24.13 1.65 -10.70
C LEU A 107 24.67 2.86 -9.93
N PRO A 108 25.20 3.88 -10.63
CA PRO A 108 25.61 5.11 -9.98
C PRO A 108 24.41 5.84 -9.39
N SER A 109 24.55 6.33 -8.16
CA SER A 109 23.53 7.14 -7.50
C SER A 109 23.26 8.42 -8.30
N ARG A 110 21.99 8.80 -8.39
CA ARG A 110 21.56 10.06 -9.01
C ARG A 110 20.66 10.83 -8.06
N ASN A 111 20.73 12.16 -8.15
CA ASN A 111 19.79 13.02 -7.44
C ASN A 111 18.41 12.90 -8.09
N LEU A 112 17.42 12.43 -7.33
CA LEU A 112 16.05 12.23 -7.81
C LEU A 112 15.14 13.33 -7.30
N LYS A 113 14.34 13.90 -8.20
CA LYS A 113 13.27 14.83 -7.84
C LYS A 113 11.97 14.06 -7.66
N VAL A 114 11.49 13.95 -6.42
CA VAL A 114 10.17 13.36 -6.11
C VAL A 114 9.07 14.25 -6.69
N ARG A 115 8.34 13.73 -7.68
CA ARG A 115 7.28 14.48 -8.39
C ARG A 115 5.88 14.23 -7.83
N TYR A 116 5.65 13.04 -7.28
CA TYR A 116 4.32 12.59 -6.89
C TYR A 116 4.13 12.64 -5.38
N ARG A 117 2.89 12.94 -4.96
CA ARG A 117 2.47 12.89 -3.55
C ARG A 117 1.25 12.00 -3.37
N LYS A 118 1.06 11.52 -2.13
CA LYS A 118 -0.08 10.69 -1.74
C LYS A 118 -1.40 11.43 -1.97
N THR A 119 -2.38 10.72 -2.51
CA THR A 119 -3.78 11.20 -2.64
C THR A 119 -4.56 11.05 -1.34
N THR A 120 -4.18 10.08 -0.50
CA THR A 120 -4.80 9.76 0.80
C THR A 120 -3.79 9.84 1.95
N PRO A 121 -3.33 11.05 2.33
CA PRO A 121 -2.47 11.21 3.51
C PRO A 121 -3.25 11.17 4.84
N TYR A 122 -4.57 11.06 4.79
CA TYR A 122 -5.44 11.17 5.95
C TYR A 122 -5.44 9.90 6.82
N PRO A 123 -5.79 10.07 8.11
CA PRO A 123 -6.17 9.00 9.02
C PRO A 123 -7.11 7.97 8.41
N VAL A 124 -6.92 6.67 8.70
CA VAL A 124 -7.80 5.59 8.20
C VAL A 124 -9.24 5.84 8.66
N SER A 125 -9.39 6.26 9.92
CA SER A 125 -10.67 6.62 10.55
C SER A 125 -11.38 7.79 9.87
N GLN A 126 -10.66 8.70 9.22
CA GLN A 126 -11.28 9.83 8.51
C GLN A 126 -11.70 9.47 7.09
N VAL A 127 -11.03 8.48 6.48
CA VAL A 127 -11.27 8.03 5.11
C VAL A 127 -12.42 7.03 5.04
N ILE A 128 -12.61 6.19 6.05
CA ILE A 128 -13.70 5.19 6.06
C ILE A 128 -14.98 5.80 6.65
N GLU A 129 -16.09 5.73 5.92
CA GLU A 129 -17.40 6.22 6.39
C GLU A 129 -17.97 5.34 7.51
N ASN A 130 -17.89 4.02 7.36
CA ASN A 130 -18.34 3.02 8.32
C ASN A 130 -17.18 2.47 9.18
N PHE A 131 -16.35 3.37 9.72
CA PHE A 131 -15.12 2.98 10.41
C PHE A 131 -15.36 2.03 11.59
N ASP A 132 -16.42 2.25 12.37
CA ASP A 132 -16.75 1.39 13.52
C ASP A 132 -17.01 -0.07 13.10
N GLU A 133 -17.65 -0.28 11.95
CA GLU A 133 -17.90 -1.62 11.41
C GLU A 133 -16.59 -2.31 10.99
N VAL A 134 -15.72 -1.57 10.29
CA VAL A 134 -14.39 -2.07 9.91
C VAL A 134 -13.54 -2.37 11.15
N GLN A 135 -13.62 -1.52 12.17
CA GLN A 135 -12.93 -1.73 13.44
C GLN A 135 -13.43 -3.01 14.13
N VAL A 136 -14.74 -3.25 14.18
CA VAL A 136 -15.30 -4.48 14.72
C VAL A 136 -14.84 -5.70 13.93
N ALA A 137 -14.85 -5.63 12.60
CA ALA A 137 -14.43 -6.74 11.74
C ALA A 137 -12.95 -7.13 11.91
N LEU A 138 -12.07 -6.17 12.19
CA LEU A 138 -10.62 -6.42 12.28
C LEU A 138 -10.11 -6.61 13.71
N ARG A 139 -10.84 -6.21 14.74
CA ARG A 139 -10.38 -6.12 16.14
C ARG A 139 -9.68 -7.38 16.65
N ASP A 140 -10.31 -8.53 16.42
CA ASP A 140 -9.85 -9.82 16.95
C ASP A 140 -9.03 -10.62 15.92
N THR A 141 -8.51 -9.93 14.90
CA THR A 141 -7.69 -10.52 13.84
C THR A 141 -6.24 -10.05 13.94
N PRO A 142 -5.28 -10.77 13.33
CA PRO A 142 -3.90 -10.29 13.19
C PRO A 142 -3.75 -8.97 12.41
N TYR A 143 -4.82 -8.47 11.80
CA TYR A 143 -4.84 -7.27 10.98
C TYR A 143 -5.33 -6.02 11.72
N ALA A 144 -5.70 -6.12 13.01
CA ALA A 144 -6.19 -4.99 13.80
C ALA A 144 -5.24 -3.78 13.79
N TRP A 145 -3.93 -4.03 13.78
CA TRP A 145 -2.89 -2.97 13.73
C TRP A 145 -2.98 -2.10 12.46
N MET A 146 -3.62 -2.57 11.38
CA MET A 146 -3.78 -1.80 10.15
C MET A 146 -4.72 -0.60 10.29
N LEU A 147 -5.51 -0.57 11.36
CA LEU A 147 -6.35 0.57 11.74
C LEU A 147 -5.56 1.71 12.41
N SER A 148 -4.33 1.43 12.84
CA SER A 148 -3.45 2.40 13.52
C SER A 148 -2.61 3.22 12.53
N GLU A 149 -2.16 4.40 12.99
CA GLU A 149 -1.44 5.41 12.20
C GLU A 149 0.01 5.64 12.65
#